data_AF-A0A511N3J3-F1
#
_entry.id   AF-A0A511N3J3-F1
#
_cell.length_a   1.000
_cell.length_b   1.000
_cell.length_c   1.000
_cell.angle_alpha   90.00
_cell.angle_beta   90.00
_cell.angle_gamma   90.00
#
_symmetry.space_group_name_H-M   'P 1'
#
loop_
_entity.id
_entity.type
_entity.pdbx_description
1 polymer ?
#
loop_
_entity_poly.entity_id
_entity_poly.type
_entity_poly.pdbx_seq_one_letter_code
_entity_poly.pdbx_strand_id
1 'polypeptide(L)'
;MRSLVLIGHGSHLNPDSARAVYHYAELLRKAGSFSEVIEGYWKEEPSLRQVLRTTRYSDVTVIPMFISEGYFTETVIPRELNLGHSGPVPPHGITRQLGGKTVRYTQPYGVHPRMTDVILERAREACPDFSPEDTGLLIIGHGTTRNQNSNRVIYQNRDRIREKGLFKEVHALFLDEDPRVDTWDTLFTSKHVIMVPFFTAEGWHTQETIPEELGLNGSRTTFTDHTVHYALPVGTHPMITEVILEVAQDAWRTSSASGEPSPEQQAAWDTFLGLAREGMRLGEVLIRQDVGLYTLQHMLDEGKDQLQVFVSPESLRDLVRISDSGEYRPVHTFRNLPRGWKAVFNEQDFRRAISYVYPSVIEDTCLYQKGALRVTPWISTARRQTGIYTRVQQATLKDVDQVSKKICGFCLKSRLWYGDTLYQTFLDGVPGAIPCVEACTYVISEVREHVVRKELAQQKETPAQSAR
;
A
#
# COMPACT_ATOMS: atom_id res chain seq x y z
N MET A 1 -22.62 -9.35 -0.95
CA MET A 1 -21.72 -8.45 -0.20
C MET A 1 -20.31 -8.56 -0.76
N ARG A 2 -19.52 -7.48 -0.79
CA ARG A 2 -18.19 -7.47 -1.44
C ARG A 2 -17.17 -6.71 -0.62
N SER A 3 -15.95 -7.25 -0.57
CA SER A 3 -14.78 -6.59 0.00
C SER A 3 -13.97 -5.94 -1.13
N LEU A 4 -13.61 -4.67 -0.97
CA LEU A 4 -12.57 -4.03 -1.77
C LEU A 4 -11.25 -4.04 -1.02
N VAL A 5 -10.18 -4.45 -1.68
CA VAL A 5 -8.82 -4.35 -1.16
C VAL A 5 -8.02 -3.40 -2.07
N LEU A 6 -7.53 -2.30 -1.51
CA LEU A 6 -6.64 -1.38 -2.20
C LEU A 6 -5.19 -1.67 -1.82
N ILE A 7 -4.34 -1.91 -2.82
CA ILE A 7 -2.95 -2.31 -2.60
C ILE A 7 -1.99 -1.17 -2.90
N GLY A 8 -1.32 -0.66 -1.86
CA GLY A 8 -0.23 0.30 -1.98
C GLY A 8 1.15 -0.34 -1.97
N HIS A 9 2.16 0.47 -2.30
CA HIS A 9 3.55 0.07 -2.12
C HIS A 9 3.94 0.06 -0.63
N GLY A 10 3.58 1.12 0.10
CA GLY A 10 3.98 1.34 1.49
C GLY A 10 5.49 1.55 1.66
N SER A 11 5.93 1.71 2.90
CA SER A 11 7.35 1.95 3.22
C SER A 11 7.78 1.31 4.54
N HIS A 12 9.08 1.17 4.75
CA HIS A 12 9.66 0.93 6.07
C HIS A 12 10.02 2.23 6.80
N LEU A 13 10.12 3.35 6.07
CA LEU A 13 10.72 4.59 6.56
C LEU A 13 9.78 5.80 6.46
N ASN A 14 8.98 5.87 5.40
CA ASN A 14 8.18 7.05 5.09
C ASN A 14 6.66 6.75 5.26
N PRO A 15 5.99 7.32 6.27
CA PRO A 15 4.55 7.14 6.47
C PRO A 15 3.70 7.70 5.32
N ASP A 16 4.20 8.67 4.56
CA ASP A 16 3.44 9.31 3.49
C ASP A 16 3.20 8.38 2.29
N SER A 17 4.02 7.32 2.13
CA SER A 17 3.89 6.34 1.04
C SER A 17 2.57 5.57 1.02
N ALA A 18 1.80 5.60 2.11
CA ALA A 18 0.50 4.95 2.23
C ALA A 18 -0.69 5.93 2.15
N ARG A 19 -0.44 7.25 2.22
CA ARG A 19 -1.51 8.26 2.37
C ARG A 19 -2.52 8.27 1.24
N ALA A 20 -2.07 8.12 -0.01
CA ALA A 20 -2.97 8.07 -1.15
C ALA A 20 -3.96 6.90 -1.06
N VAL A 21 -3.49 5.73 -0.60
CA VAL A 21 -4.35 4.54 -0.43
C VAL A 21 -5.36 4.76 0.68
N TYR A 22 -4.94 5.30 1.83
CA TYR A 22 -5.85 5.64 2.92
C TYR A 22 -6.92 6.65 2.49
N HIS A 23 -6.50 7.72 1.80
CA HIS A 23 -7.41 8.76 1.32
C HIS A 23 -8.52 8.18 0.45
N TYR A 24 -8.18 7.36 -0.56
CA TYR A 24 -9.19 6.76 -1.43
C TYR A 24 -10.02 5.69 -0.74
N ALA A 25 -9.43 4.91 0.17
CA ALA A 25 -10.19 3.95 0.96
C ALA A 25 -11.27 4.64 1.80
N GLU A 26 -10.97 5.79 2.41
CA GLU A 26 -11.91 6.60 3.18
C GLU A 26 -13.04 7.16 2.31
N LEU A 27 -12.71 7.73 1.14
CA LEU A 27 -13.71 8.22 0.18
C LEU A 27 -14.64 7.09 -0.28
N LEU A 28 -14.11 5.90 -0.56
CA LEU A 28 -14.89 4.74 -1.00
C LEU A 28 -15.76 4.17 0.13
N ARG A 29 -15.30 4.18 1.39
CA ARG A 29 -16.12 3.83 2.55
C ARG A 29 -17.29 4.80 2.70
N LYS A 30 -17.04 6.10 2.55
CA LYS A 30 -18.07 7.14 2.61
C LYS A 30 -19.09 7.00 1.47
N ALA A 31 -18.66 6.59 0.28
CA ALA A 31 -19.53 6.34 -0.87
C ALA A 31 -20.42 5.08 -0.70
N GLY A 32 -20.03 4.13 0.16
CA GLY A 32 -20.85 2.97 0.50
C GLY A 32 -21.06 1.94 -0.62
N SER A 33 -20.28 1.99 -1.70
CA SER A 33 -20.40 1.07 -2.84
C SER A 33 -19.93 -0.36 -2.52
N PHE A 34 -19.23 -0.55 -1.42
CA PHE A 34 -18.72 -1.83 -0.94
C PHE A 34 -19.16 -2.09 0.50
N SER A 35 -19.29 -3.37 0.85
CA SER A 35 -19.61 -3.78 2.22
C SER A 35 -18.44 -3.53 3.18
N GLU A 36 -17.21 -3.49 2.65
CA GLU A 36 -16.01 -3.00 3.32
C GLU A 36 -14.93 -2.60 2.30
N VAL A 37 -14.05 -1.71 2.72
CA VAL A 37 -12.82 -1.36 2.00
C VAL A 37 -11.65 -1.56 2.96
N ILE A 38 -10.60 -2.23 2.50
CA ILE A 38 -9.42 -2.60 3.29
C ILE A 38 -8.17 -2.17 2.54
N GLU A 39 -7.21 -1.59 3.25
CA GLU A 39 -5.90 -1.26 2.71
C GLU A 39 -4.92 -2.43 2.91
N GLY A 40 -4.03 -2.65 1.94
CA GLY A 40 -2.91 -3.58 2.06
C GLY A 40 -1.66 -3.04 1.38
N TYR A 41 -0.49 -3.47 1.84
CA TYR A 41 0.77 -2.89 1.41
C TYR A 41 1.86 -3.94 1.16
N TRP A 42 2.80 -3.61 0.27
CA TRP A 42 3.98 -4.44 0.04
C TRP A 42 4.99 -4.32 1.19
N LYS A 43 5.31 -3.10 1.64
CA LYS A 43 6.38 -2.86 2.63
C LYS A 43 5.91 -2.61 4.06
N GLU A 44 4.62 -2.50 4.34
CA GLU A 44 4.10 -2.28 5.71
C GLU A 44 2.90 -3.19 6.01
N GLU A 45 2.44 -3.23 7.25
CA GLU A 45 1.22 -3.93 7.65
C GLU A 45 -0.02 -3.02 7.46
N PRO A 46 -1.19 -3.54 7.01
CA PRO A 46 -1.47 -4.92 6.64
C PRO A 46 -0.72 -5.35 5.38
N SER A 47 0.08 -6.42 5.47
CA SER A 47 0.91 -6.85 4.35
C SER A 47 0.10 -7.62 3.30
N LEU A 48 0.63 -7.73 2.08
CA LEU A 48 0.05 -8.58 1.01
C LEU A 48 -0.22 -10.02 1.47
N ARG A 49 0.56 -10.52 2.42
CA ARG A 49 0.41 -11.89 2.94
C ARG A 49 -0.70 -12.01 3.98
N GLN A 50 -1.15 -10.89 4.53
CA GLN A 50 -2.15 -10.80 5.59
C GLN A 50 -3.52 -10.39 5.03
N VAL A 51 -3.55 -9.43 4.11
CA VAL A 51 -4.75 -8.66 3.77
C VAL A 51 -5.96 -9.52 3.39
N LEU A 52 -5.79 -10.59 2.60
CA LEU A 52 -6.90 -11.46 2.20
C LEU A 52 -7.55 -12.19 3.40
N ARG A 53 -6.78 -12.53 4.44
CA ARG A 53 -7.32 -13.16 5.66
C ARG A 53 -8.24 -12.22 6.44
N THR A 54 -7.97 -10.91 6.38
CA THR A 54 -8.75 -9.89 7.11
C THR A 54 -10.10 -9.57 6.46
N THR A 55 -10.31 -9.97 5.20
CA THR A 55 -11.56 -9.70 4.48
C THR A 55 -12.73 -10.47 5.08
N ARG A 56 -13.83 -9.75 5.39
CA ARG A 56 -15.06 -10.32 5.97
C ARG A 56 -15.88 -11.10 4.96
N TYR A 57 -15.78 -10.84 3.67
CA TYR A 57 -16.62 -11.49 2.66
C TYR A 57 -15.83 -12.44 1.77
N SER A 58 -16.53 -13.38 1.13
CA SER A 58 -15.95 -14.36 0.20
C SER A 58 -15.71 -13.80 -1.21
N ASP A 59 -16.33 -12.68 -1.56
CA ASP A 59 -16.13 -11.99 -2.84
C ASP A 59 -15.22 -10.77 -2.63
N VAL A 60 -13.97 -10.89 -3.11
CA VAL A 60 -12.91 -9.90 -2.89
C VAL A 60 -12.42 -9.36 -4.23
N THR A 61 -12.44 -8.04 -4.37
CA THR A 61 -11.80 -7.33 -5.49
C THR A 61 -10.54 -6.65 -4.99
N VAL A 62 -9.41 -6.86 -5.66
CA VAL A 62 -8.09 -6.33 -5.28
C VAL A 62 -7.61 -5.40 -6.38
N ILE A 63 -7.42 -4.13 -6.05
CA ILE A 63 -7.00 -3.08 -6.99
C ILE A 63 -5.61 -2.57 -6.59
N PRO A 64 -4.59 -2.71 -7.46
CA PRO A 64 -3.30 -2.06 -7.25
C PRO A 64 -3.43 -0.54 -7.39
N MET A 65 -3.03 0.19 -6.35
CA MET A 65 -3.00 1.65 -6.31
C MET A 65 -1.72 2.21 -6.95
N PHE A 66 -1.52 1.88 -8.23
CA PHE A 66 -0.36 2.30 -9.04
C PHE A 66 -0.81 3.06 -10.29
N ILE A 67 0.01 4.00 -10.76
CA ILE A 67 -0.32 4.81 -11.95
C ILE A 67 0.02 4.11 -13.28
N SER A 68 0.80 3.02 -13.23
CA SER A 68 1.23 2.27 -14.41
C SER A 68 1.26 0.77 -14.14
N GLU A 69 1.25 -0.01 -15.22
CA GLU A 69 1.59 -1.43 -15.19
C GLU A 69 3.11 -1.64 -15.09
N GLY A 70 3.50 -2.81 -14.62
CA GLY A 70 4.88 -3.27 -14.68
C GLY A 70 5.18 -4.36 -13.67
N TYR A 71 6.47 -4.53 -13.38
CA TYR A 71 6.98 -5.66 -12.59
C TYR A 71 6.25 -5.86 -11.24
N PHE A 72 5.89 -4.78 -10.56
CA PHE A 72 5.18 -4.86 -9.29
C PHE A 72 3.75 -5.40 -9.45
N THR A 73 2.98 -4.81 -10.36
CA THR A 73 1.57 -5.16 -10.57
C THR A 73 1.39 -6.48 -11.32
N GLU A 74 2.38 -6.88 -12.12
CA GLU A 74 2.34 -8.08 -12.95
C GLU A 74 3.00 -9.30 -12.28
N THR A 75 3.94 -9.10 -11.35
CA THR A 75 4.71 -10.21 -10.76
C THR A 75 4.73 -10.16 -9.22
N VAL A 76 5.14 -9.05 -8.62
CA VAL A 76 5.36 -9.00 -7.15
C VAL A 76 4.06 -9.15 -6.38
N ILE A 77 3.05 -8.33 -6.67
CA ILE A 77 1.78 -8.34 -5.95
C ILE A 77 1.05 -9.67 -6.15
N PRO A 78 0.87 -10.19 -7.38
CA PRO A 78 0.27 -11.51 -7.59
C PRO A 78 1.00 -12.66 -6.86
N ARG A 79 2.34 -12.63 -6.83
CA ARG A 79 3.15 -13.62 -6.11
C ARG A 79 2.93 -13.56 -4.60
N GLU A 80 2.97 -12.38 -3.99
CA GLU A 80 2.80 -12.24 -2.54
C GLU A 80 1.36 -12.48 -2.08
N LEU A 81 0.37 -12.26 -2.94
CA LEU A 81 -1.03 -12.65 -2.73
C LEU A 81 -1.32 -14.13 -3.07
N ASN A 82 -0.32 -14.87 -3.54
CA ASN A 82 -0.44 -16.27 -3.96
C ASN A 82 -1.49 -16.52 -5.06
N LEU A 83 -1.56 -15.63 -6.06
CA LEU A 83 -2.52 -15.72 -7.17
C LEU A 83 -2.09 -16.69 -8.28
N GLY A 84 -0.87 -17.24 -8.24
CA GLY A 84 -0.36 -18.12 -9.29
C GLY A 84 -0.39 -17.44 -10.67
N HIS A 85 -0.02 -16.16 -10.73
CA HIS A 85 0.02 -15.35 -11.95
C HIS A 85 1.35 -14.60 -12.03
N SER A 86 1.86 -14.45 -13.25
CA SER A 86 3.01 -13.60 -13.55
C SER A 86 2.88 -13.08 -14.98
N GLY A 87 3.14 -11.78 -15.16
CA GLY A 87 3.06 -11.10 -16.46
C GLY A 87 1.81 -10.22 -16.61
N PRO A 88 1.55 -9.70 -17.82
CA PRO A 88 0.45 -8.77 -18.07
C PRO A 88 -0.89 -9.27 -17.54
N VAL A 89 -1.62 -8.38 -16.87
CA VAL A 89 -2.97 -8.65 -16.36
C VAL A 89 -3.97 -8.22 -17.44
N PRO A 90 -4.93 -9.07 -17.84
CA PRO A 90 -5.91 -8.70 -18.86
C PRO A 90 -6.85 -7.59 -18.34
N PRO A 91 -7.54 -6.84 -19.23
CA PRO A 91 -8.40 -5.72 -18.84
C PRO A 91 -9.48 -6.05 -17.79
N HIS A 92 -10.03 -7.26 -17.84
CA HIS A 92 -11.05 -7.74 -16.87
C HIS A 92 -10.46 -8.35 -15.60
N GLY A 93 -9.13 -8.27 -15.41
CA GLY A 93 -8.42 -8.86 -14.29
C GLY A 93 -8.31 -10.39 -14.35
N ILE A 94 -7.70 -10.97 -13.31
CA ILE A 94 -7.62 -12.42 -13.09
C ILE A 94 -8.49 -12.82 -11.90
N THR A 95 -9.10 -14.01 -11.97
CA THR A 95 -9.90 -14.56 -10.86
C THR A 95 -9.25 -15.83 -10.31
N ARG A 96 -9.20 -15.96 -8.98
CA ARG A 96 -8.68 -17.14 -8.26
C ARG A 96 -9.58 -17.53 -7.10
N GLN A 97 -9.64 -18.83 -6.81
CA GLN A 97 -10.25 -19.36 -5.59
C GLN A 97 -9.15 -19.59 -4.54
N LEU A 98 -9.20 -18.85 -3.44
CA LEU A 98 -8.22 -18.91 -2.36
C LEU A 98 -8.93 -18.97 -1.00
N GLY A 99 -8.78 -20.07 -0.27
CA GLY A 99 -9.31 -20.20 1.09
C GLY A 99 -10.83 -19.95 1.19
N GLY A 100 -11.61 -20.45 0.23
CA GLY A 100 -13.06 -20.21 0.15
C GLY A 100 -13.44 -18.80 -0.32
N LYS A 101 -12.48 -17.99 -0.78
CA LYS A 101 -12.71 -16.65 -1.35
C LYS A 101 -12.51 -16.67 -2.86
N THR A 102 -13.42 -16.00 -3.58
CA THR A 102 -13.23 -15.59 -4.96
C THR A 102 -12.49 -14.27 -4.97
N VAL A 103 -11.21 -14.29 -5.36
CA VAL A 103 -10.33 -13.13 -5.42
C VAL A 103 -10.17 -12.68 -6.87
N ARG A 104 -10.61 -11.45 -7.17
CA ARG A 104 -10.42 -10.79 -8.47
C ARG A 104 -9.33 -9.74 -8.35
N TYR A 105 -8.23 -9.96 -9.05
CA TYR A 105 -7.11 -9.01 -9.09
C TYR A 105 -7.14 -8.25 -10.41
N THR A 106 -7.28 -6.94 -10.32
CA THR A 106 -7.46 -6.07 -11.50
C THR A 106 -6.13 -5.56 -12.04
N GLN A 107 -6.19 -4.88 -13.19
CA GLN A 107 -5.12 -3.94 -13.57
C GLN A 107 -5.02 -2.80 -12.54
N PRO A 108 -3.85 -2.15 -12.43
CA PRO A 108 -3.71 -0.92 -11.63
C PRO A 108 -4.66 0.18 -12.13
N TYR A 109 -5.16 1.03 -11.24
CA TYR A 109 -6.16 2.06 -11.64
C TYR A 109 -5.63 3.01 -12.71
N GLY A 110 -4.32 3.31 -12.70
CA GLY A 110 -3.74 4.31 -13.60
C GLY A 110 -3.80 3.94 -15.07
N VAL A 111 -4.00 2.66 -15.42
CA VAL A 111 -4.14 2.24 -16.83
C VAL A 111 -5.58 2.22 -17.32
N HIS A 112 -6.54 2.54 -16.45
CA HIS A 112 -7.94 2.62 -16.84
C HIS A 112 -8.16 3.79 -17.83
N PRO A 113 -8.93 3.60 -18.93
CA PRO A 113 -9.16 4.64 -19.93
C PRO A 113 -9.71 5.97 -19.38
N ARG A 114 -10.51 5.92 -18.29
CA ARG A 114 -11.06 7.10 -17.60
C ARG A 114 -10.00 8.03 -17.00
N MET A 115 -8.73 7.59 -16.90
CA MET A 115 -7.62 8.49 -16.56
C MET A 115 -7.42 9.62 -17.60
N THR A 116 -7.87 9.41 -18.84
CA THR A 116 -7.96 10.46 -19.87
C THR A 116 -8.78 11.64 -19.35
N ASP A 117 -9.94 11.37 -18.74
CA ASP A 117 -10.84 12.41 -18.26
C ASP A 117 -10.26 13.12 -17.03
N VAL A 118 -9.55 12.39 -16.17
CA VAL A 118 -8.83 12.97 -15.02
C VAL A 118 -7.74 13.96 -15.48
N ILE A 119 -6.98 13.61 -16.53
CA ILE A 119 -5.98 14.53 -17.13
C ILE A 119 -6.66 15.78 -17.67
N LEU A 120 -7.80 15.62 -18.35
CA LEU A 120 -8.56 16.74 -18.92
C LEU A 120 -9.13 17.65 -17.83
N GLU A 121 -9.64 17.12 -16.73
CA GLU A 121 -10.07 17.97 -15.60
C GLU A 121 -8.89 18.70 -14.96
N ARG A 122 -7.75 18.04 -14.74
CA ARG A 122 -6.54 18.71 -14.25
C ARG A 122 -6.09 19.85 -15.16
N ALA A 123 -6.22 19.67 -16.47
CA ALA A 123 -5.93 20.73 -17.43
C ALA A 123 -6.90 21.90 -17.29
N ARG A 124 -8.20 21.64 -17.18
CA ARG A 124 -9.22 22.69 -16.97
C ARG A 124 -9.05 23.43 -15.65
N GLU A 125 -8.69 22.74 -14.57
CA GLU A 125 -8.41 23.38 -13.28
C GLU A 125 -7.21 24.34 -13.36
N ALA A 126 -6.14 23.94 -14.06
CA ALA A 126 -4.93 24.75 -14.20
C ALA A 126 -5.09 25.93 -15.17
N CYS A 127 -5.97 25.81 -16.17
CA CYS A 127 -6.30 26.86 -17.12
C CYS A 127 -7.77 26.78 -17.56
N PRO A 128 -8.72 27.41 -16.85
CA PRO A 128 -10.15 27.29 -17.16
C PRO A 128 -10.55 27.81 -18.55
N ASP A 129 -9.82 28.82 -19.04
CA ASP A 129 -10.15 29.55 -20.26
C ASP A 129 -9.25 29.17 -21.45
N PHE A 130 -8.67 27.95 -21.46
CA PHE A 130 -7.79 27.54 -22.56
C PHE A 130 -8.55 27.44 -23.89
N SER A 131 -7.86 27.78 -24.99
CA SER A 131 -8.38 27.61 -26.35
C SER A 131 -7.66 26.46 -27.06
N PRO A 132 -8.39 25.61 -27.81
CA PRO A 132 -7.78 24.57 -28.64
C PRO A 132 -6.80 25.11 -29.69
N GLU A 133 -6.92 26.39 -30.09
CA GLU A 133 -6.09 26.97 -31.17
C GLU A 133 -4.71 27.46 -30.72
N ASP A 134 -4.52 27.71 -29.42
CA ASP A 134 -3.30 28.34 -28.90
C ASP A 134 -2.68 27.62 -27.69
N THR A 135 -3.34 26.56 -27.20
CA THR A 135 -2.94 25.82 -26.02
C THR A 135 -2.49 24.41 -26.35
N GLY A 136 -1.29 24.06 -25.87
CA GLY A 136 -0.75 22.71 -25.90
C GLY A 136 -0.87 22.02 -24.53
N LEU A 137 -0.90 20.69 -24.53
CA LEU A 137 -0.92 19.87 -23.31
C LEU A 137 0.33 18.99 -23.22
N LEU A 138 1.01 19.02 -22.08
CA LEU A 138 2.11 18.11 -21.75
C LEU A 138 1.69 17.17 -20.63
N ILE A 139 1.74 15.86 -20.88
CA ILE A 139 1.61 14.84 -19.84
C ILE A 139 3.02 14.45 -19.38
N ILE A 140 3.33 14.67 -18.10
CA ILE A 140 4.66 14.38 -17.54
C ILE A 140 4.63 13.04 -16.82
N GLY A 141 5.38 12.07 -17.33
CA GLY A 141 5.61 10.78 -16.67
C GLY A 141 6.90 10.77 -15.86
N HIS A 142 7.01 9.83 -14.93
CA HIS A 142 8.31 9.52 -14.33
C HIS A 142 9.26 8.90 -15.37
N GLY A 143 8.76 7.89 -16.08
CA GLY A 143 9.54 7.08 -17.01
C GLY A 143 10.45 6.07 -16.31
N THR A 144 10.77 4.96 -16.98
CA THR A 144 11.82 4.05 -16.52
C THR A 144 12.36 3.16 -17.63
N THR A 145 13.68 3.08 -17.70
CA THR A 145 14.38 2.16 -18.61
C THR A 145 14.22 0.68 -18.26
N ARG A 146 13.62 0.35 -17.11
CA ARG A 146 13.54 -1.03 -16.61
C ARG A 146 12.36 -1.83 -17.17
N ASN A 147 11.27 -1.18 -17.57
CA ASN A 147 10.10 -1.86 -18.12
C ASN A 147 9.31 -0.95 -19.05
N GLN A 148 9.31 -1.23 -20.35
CA GLN A 148 8.60 -0.44 -21.36
C GLN A 148 7.08 -0.36 -21.15
N ASN A 149 6.46 -1.29 -20.40
CA ASN A 149 5.04 -1.19 -20.09
C ASN A 149 4.70 0.02 -19.20
N SER A 150 5.68 0.59 -18.47
CA SER A 150 5.42 1.66 -17.51
C SER A 150 5.01 2.98 -18.15
N ASN A 151 5.49 3.28 -19.36
CA ASN A 151 5.18 4.53 -20.06
C ASN A 151 4.05 4.40 -21.09
N ARG A 152 3.71 3.16 -21.49
CA ARG A 152 2.67 2.87 -22.48
C ARG A 152 1.35 3.58 -22.18
N VAL A 153 0.95 3.62 -20.91
CA VAL A 153 -0.29 4.27 -20.49
C VAL A 153 -0.28 5.79 -20.74
N ILE A 154 0.86 6.44 -20.57
CA ILE A 154 0.99 7.88 -20.80
C ILE A 154 0.84 8.18 -22.28
N TYR A 155 1.48 7.39 -23.15
CA TYR A 155 1.30 7.51 -24.59
C TYR A 155 -0.13 7.22 -25.04
N GLN A 156 -0.79 6.20 -24.46
CA GLN A 156 -2.20 5.92 -24.76
C GLN A 156 -3.12 7.09 -24.36
N ASN A 157 -2.89 7.71 -23.21
CA ASN A 157 -3.65 8.89 -22.80
C ASN A 157 -3.36 10.08 -23.72
N ARG A 158 -2.09 10.32 -24.09
CA ARG A 158 -1.71 11.34 -25.09
C ARG A 158 -2.49 11.14 -26.39
N ASP A 159 -2.49 9.94 -26.94
CA ASP A 159 -3.11 9.66 -28.24
C ASP A 159 -4.64 9.81 -28.17
N ARG A 160 -5.29 9.29 -27.12
CA ARG A 160 -6.73 9.52 -26.89
C ARG A 160 -7.10 11.00 -26.75
N ILE A 161 -6.25 11.81 -26.14
CA ILE A 161 -6.51 13.25 -26.00
C ILE A 161 -6.28 13.98 -27.33
N ARG A 162 -5.25 13.60 -28.11
CA ARG A 162 -5.04 14.12 -29.47
C ARG A 162 -6.26 13.88 -30.35
N GLU A 163 -6.83 12.68 -30.31
CA GLU A 163 -8.03 12.32 -31.08
C GLU A 163 -9.25 13.19 -30.74
N LYS A 164 -9.32 13.77 -29.53
CA LYS A 164 -10.42 14.66 -29.13
C LYS A 164 -10.28 16.09 -29.69
N GLY A 165 -9.10 16.49 -30.19
CA GLY A 165 -8.89 17.81 -30.79
C GLY A 165 -9.06 19.00 -29.83
N LEU A 166 -8.85 18.79 -28.52
CA LEU A 166 -9.05 19.82 -27.48
C LEU A 166 -7.85 20.77 -27.29
N PHE A 167 -6.70 20.42 -27.87
CA PHE A 167 -5.45 21.17 -27.75
C PHE A 167 -4.79 21.22 -29.13
N LYS A 168 -4.03 22.30 -29.39
CA LYS A 168 -3.27 22.49 -30.63
C LYS A 168 -2.26 21.36 -30.83
N GLU A 169 -1.63 20.95 -29.74
CA GLU A 169 -0.67 19.85 -29.68
C GLU A 169 -0.70 19.19 -28.31
N VAL A 170 -0.37 17.90 -28.24
CA VAL A 170 -0.34 17.15 -26.98
C VAL A 170 0.93 16.32 -26.97
N HIS A 171 1.77 16.43 -25.97
CA HIS A 171 3.04 15.70 -25.87
C HIS A 171 3.11 14.89 -24.58
N ALA A 172 4.01 13.89 -24.57
CA ALA A 172 4.31 13.08 -23.40
C ALA A 172 5.83 13.08 -23.22
N LEU A 173 6.29 13.56 -22.07
CA LEU A 173 7.71 13.62 -21.72
C LEU A 173 7.95 12.99 -20.35
N PHE A 174 9.20 12.63 -20.07
CA PHE A 174 9.56 11.84 -18.91
C PHE A 174 10.74 12.42 -18.13
N LEU A 175 10.80 12.11 -16.83
CA LEU A 175 11.93 12.52 -16.00
C LEU A 175 13.17 11.69 -16.29
N ASP A 176 13.04 10.36 -16.36
CA ASP A 176 14.15 9.41 -16.33
C ASP A 176 14.46 8.71 -17.65
N GLU A 177 13.71 9.00 -18.71
CA GLU A 177 13.90 8.41 -20.04
C GLU A 177 13.56 9.40 -21.16
N ASP A 178 13.97 9.07 -22.38
CA ASP A 178 13.64 9.87 -23.55
C ASP A 178 12.19 9.61 -24.01
N PRO A 179 11.49 10.64 -24.52
CA PRO A 179 11.89 12.06 -24.57
C PRO A 179 11.81 12.74 -23.20
N ARG A 180 12.91 13.43 -22.81
CA ARG A 180 13.07 14.04 -21.48
C ARG A 180 12.24 15.31 -21.31
N VAL A 181 11.79 15.58 -20.08
CA VAL A 181 10.93 16.73 -19.76
C VAL A 181 11.63 18.07 -19.97
N ASP A 182 12.95 18.11 -19.79
CA ASP A 182 13.79 19.30 -20.02
C ASP A 182 13.80 19.78 -21.49
N THR A 183 13.35 18.95 -22.44
CA THR A 183 13.25 19.30 -23.87
C THR A 183 11.93 19.95 -24.29
N TRP A 184 11.03 20.24 -23.34
CA TRP A 184 9.65 20.65 -23.64
C TRP A 184 9.55 21.91 -24.51
N ASP A 185 10.36 22.93 -24.24
CA ASP A 185 10.32 24.24 -24.92
C ASP A 185 10.64 24.11 -26.41
N THR A 186 11.48 23.15 -26.79
CA THR A 186 11.79 22.87 -28.19
C THR A 186 10.66 22.19 -28.97
N LEU A 187 9.68 21.61 -28.26
CA LEU A 187 8.60 20.81 -28.85
C LEU A 187 7.30 21.60 -29.04
N PHE A 188 7.05 22.61 -28.21
CA PHE A 188 5.80 23.37 -28.24
C PHE A 188 5.90 24.59 -29.16
N THR A 189 4.86 24.80 -29.96
CA THR A 189 4.62 26.02 -30.75
C THR A 189 3.43 26.83 -30.23
N SER A 190 2.79 26.33 -29.17
CA SER A 190 1.62 26.91 -28.51
C SER A 190 2.03 28.01 -27.55
N LYS A 191 1.25 29.09 -27.49
CA LYS A 191 1.52 30.20 -26.56
C LYS A 191 1.25 29.76 -25.12
N HIS A 192 0.22 28.95 -24.90
CA HIS A 192 -0.11 28.38 -23.61
C HIS A 192 0.28 26.90 -23.57
N VAL A 193 0.92 26.46 -22.49
CA VAL A 193 1.28 25.05 -22.28
C VAL A 193 0.76 24.62 -20.92
N ILE A 194 -0.17 23.67 -20.90
CA ILE A 194 -0.64 23.07 -19.65
C ILE A 194 0.19 21.82 -19.39
N MET A 195 0.83 21.75 -18.22
CA MET A 195 1.65 20.62 -17.81
C MET A 195 0.93 19.83 -16.72
N VAL A 196 0.62 18.56 -16.99
CA VAL A 196 -0.12 17.68 -16.07
C VAL A 196 0.78 16.53 -15.62
N PRO A 197 1.21 16.49 -14.34
CA PRO A 197 1.98 15.38 -13.79
C PRO A 197 1.15 14.10 -13.66
N PHE A 198 1.59 13.01 -14.30
CA PHE A 198 0.96 11.70 -14.23
C PHE A 198 1.53 10.85 -13.08
N PHE A 199 1.32 11.31 -11.84
CA PHE A 199 1.84 10.72 -10.61
C PHE A 199 0.70 10.35 -9.64
N THR A 200 0.94 9.37 -8.76
CA THR A 200 -0.07 8.88 -7.80
C THR A 200 -0.38 9.87 -6.67
N ALA A 201 0.55 10.75 -6.33
CA ALA A 201 0.43 11.71 -5.24
C ALA A 201 1.37 12.90 -5.49
N GLU A 202 1.22 13.96 -4.71
CA GLU A 202 2.26 14.97 -4.58
C GLU A 202 3.48 14.38 -3.85
N GLY A 203 4.65 14.87 -4.24
CA GLY A 203 5.90 14.56 -3.57
C GLY A 203 7.01 15.46 -4.08
N TRP A 204 8.23 15.17 -3.62
CA TRP A 204 9.41 15.98 -3.93
C TRP A 204 9.61 16.22 -5.44
N HIS A 205 9.35 15.22 -6.29
CA HIS A 205 9.42 15.41 -7.74
C HIS A 205 8.40 16.42 -8.29
N THR A 206 7.13 16.34 -7.87
CA THR A 206 6.07 17.21 -8.41
C THR A 206 6.09 18.61 -7.78
N GLN A 207 6.72 18.79 -6.63
CA GLN A 207 6.73 20.05 -5.90
C GLN A 207 8.04 20.82 -6.03
N GLU A 208 9.17 20.11 -6.17
CA GLU A 208 10.50 20.71 -6.20
C GLU A 208 11.22 20.39 -7.52
N THR A 209 11.49 19.12 -7.81
CA THR A 209 12.40 18.75 -8.92
C THR A 209 11.88 19.20 -10.28
N ILE A 210 10.62 18.91 -10.62
CA ILE A 210 10.05 19.29 -11.91
C ILE A 210 9.98 20.81 -12.02
N PRO A 211 9.43 21.55 -11.04
CA PRO A 211 9.47 23.01 -11.08
C PRO A 211 10.88 23.60 -11.23
N GLU A 212 11.87 23.11 -10.46
CA GLU A 212 13.25 23.60 -10.53
C GLU A 212 13.89 23.33 -11.90
N GLU A 213 13.80 22.09 -12.40
CA GLU A 213 14.38 21.66 -13.68
C GLU A 213 13.78 22.44 -14.87
N LEU A 214 12.49 22.77 -14.78
CA LEU A 214 11.76 23.49 -15.82
C LEU A 214 11.76 25.01 -15.62
N GLY A 215 12.35 25.52 -14.54
CA GLY A 215 12.35 26.96 -14.21
C GLY A 215 10.98 27.54 -13.88
N LEU A 216 10.06 26.73 -13.33
CA LEU A 216 8.72 27.14 -12.93
C LEU A 216 8.74 27.82 -11.56
N ASN A 217 7.99 28.91 -11.40
CA ASN A 217 7.91 29.69 -10.16
C ASN A 217 6.53 29.63 -9.48
N GLY A 218 5.66 28.73 -9.93
CA GLY A 218 4.32 28.52 -9.38
C GLY A 218 3.41 27.77 -10.34
N SER A 219 2.11 27.80 -10.07
CA SER A 219 1.08 27.21 -10.94
C SER A 219 0.97 27.88 -12.31
N ARG A 220 1.50 29.10 -12.45
CA ARG A 220 1.61 29.81 -13.72
C ARG A 220 2.97 30.49 -13.82
N THR A 221 3.72 30.17 -14.87
CA THR A 221 5.03 30.78 -15.18
C THR A 221 5.01 31.33 -16.60
N THR A 222 5.48 32.56 -16.80
CA THR A 222 5.58 33.17 -18.13
C THR A 222 7.05 33.23 -18.56
N PHE A 223 7.35 32.55 -19.66
CA PHE A 223 8.61 32.60 -20.40
C PHE A 223 8.47 33.57 -21.58
N THR A 224 9.54 33.76 -22.36
CA THR A 224 9.56 34.65 -23.53
C THR A 224 8.48 34.27 -24.55
N ASP A 225 8.39 32.98 -24.90
CA ASP A 225 7.52 32.50 -25.98
C ASP A 225 6.29 31.70 -25.48
N HIS A 226 6.29 31.30 -24.21
CA HIS A 226 5.28 30.42 -23.63
C HIS A 226 4.79 30.90 -22.27
N THR A 227 3.52 30.65 -21.96
CA THR A 227 2.97 30.68 -20.60
C THR A 227 2.64 29.25 -20.18
N VAL A 228 3.33 28.75 -19.16
CA VAL A 228 3.14 27.43 -18.61
C VAL A 228 2.13 27.47 -17.46
N HIS A 229 1.16 26.55 -17.48
CA HIS A 229 0.21 26.30 -16.41
C HIS A 229 0.50 24.92 -15.82
N TYR A 230 1.07 24.88 -14.61
CA TYR A 230 1.47 23.64 -13.95
C TYR A 230 0.33 23.13 -13.06
N ALA A 231 -0.23 21.97 -13.41
CA ALA A 231 -1.34 21.36 -12.70
C ALA A 231 -0.87 20.51 -11.52
N LEU A 232 -1.79 20.26 -10.58
CA LEU A 232 -1.60 19.22 -9.57
C LEU A 232 -1.56 17.83 -10.22
N PRO A 233 -0.87 16.85 -9.59
CA PRO A 233 -0.79 15.50 -10.13
C PRO A 233 -2.18 14.85 -10.25
N VAL A 234 -2.34 13.98 -11.26
CA VAL A 234 -3.62 13.28 -11.53
C VAL A 234 -4.08 12.42 -10.35
N GLY A 235 -3.13 11.81 -9.62
CA GLY A 235 -3.42 10.89 -8.53
C GLY A 235 -3.97 11.54 -7.27
N THR A 236 -4.03 12.88 -7.20
CA THR A 236 -4.70 13.61 -6.10
C THR A 236 -6.09 14.12 -6.48
N HIS A 237 -6.60 13.78 -7.66
CA HIS A 237 -7.90 14.28 -8.14
C HIS A 237 -9.07 13.44 -7.59
N PRO A 238 -10.18 14.05 -7.12
CA PRO A 238 -11.31 13.30 -6.56
C PRO A 238 -11.93 12.25 -7.50
N MET A 239 -11.88 12.47 -8.82
CA MET A 239 -12.38 11.49 -9.81
C MET A 239 -11.65 10.16 -9.78
N ILE A 240 -10.48 10.04 -9.14
CA ILE A 240 -9.82 8.74 -8.97
C ILE A 240 -10.74 7.77 -8.20
N THR A 241 -11.59 8.24 -7.29
CA THR A 241 -12.62 7.39 -6.68
C THR A 241 -13.54 6.76 -7.72
N GLU A 242 -13.97 7.51 -8.73
CA GLU A 242 -14.81 7.01 -9.81
C GLU A 242 -14.06 6.03 -10.71
N VAL A 243 -12.77 6.31 -11.01
CA VAL A 243 -11.90 5.39 -11.75
C VAL A 243 -11.79 4.04 -11.02
N ILE A 244 -11.56 4.06 -9.70
CA ILE A 244 -11.48 2.82 -8.90
C ILE A 244 -12.80 2.04 -8.95
N LEU A 245 -13.94 2.74 -8.87
CA LEU A 245 -15.26 2.11 -8.97
C LEU A 245 -15.47 1.45 -10.33
N GLU A 246 -15.08 2.09 -11.44
CA GLU A 246 -15.16 1.49 -12.77
C GLU A 246 -14.24 0.28 -12.93
N VAL A 247 -13.00 0.36 -12.46
CA VAL A 247 -12.06 -0.76 -12.46
C VAL A 247 -12.64 -1.96 -11.71
N ALA A 248 -13.29 -1.72 -10.57
CA ALA A 248 -13.98 -2.77 -9.84
C ALA A 248 -15.18 -3.35 -10.60
N GLN A 249 -16.01 -2.49 -11.21
CA GLN A 249 -17.16 -2.91 -11.99
C GLN A 249 -16.76 -3.74 -13.20
N ASP A 250 -15.69 -3.38 -13.88
CA ASP A 250 -15.14 -4.12 -15.02
C ASP A 250 -14.72 -5.54 -14.65
N ALA A 251 -14.16 -5.72 -13.45
CA ALA A 251 -13.85 -7.04 -12.91
C ALA A 251 -15.10 -7.88 -12.61
N TRP A 252 -16.27 -7.26 -12.41
CA TRP A 252 -17.53 -7.96 -12.12
C TRP A 252 -18.38 -8.25 -13.33
N ARG A 253 -18.09 -7.69 -14.52
CA ARG A 253 -18.93 -7.87 -15.71
C ARG A 253 -19.16 -9.35 -16.09
N THR A 254 -18.30 -10.24 -15.62
CA THR A 254 -18.37 -11.69 -15.82
C THR A 254 -19.10 -12.45 -14.69
N SER A 255 -19.62 -11.76 -13.67
CA SER A 255 -20.16 -12.38 -12.45
C SER A 255 -21.35 -11.60 -11.85
N SER A 256 -22.52 -12.23 -11.84
CA SER A 256 -23.73 -11.71 -11.19
C SER A 256 -23.80 -12.00 -9.69
N ALA A 257 -22.90 -12.85 -9.17
CA ALA A 257 -22.92 -13.28 -7.78
C ALA A 257 -22.37 -12.19 -6.85
N SER A 258 -22.99 -12.08 -5.68
CA SER A 258 -22.47 -11.30 -4.55
C SER A 258 -21.90 -12.27 -3.52
N GLY A 259 -20.83 -11.90 -2.83
CA GLY A 259 -20.23 -12.75 -1.79
C GLY A 259 -21.08 -12.87 -0.52
N GLU A 260 -20.76 -13.89 0.26
CA GLU A 260 -21.29 -14.19 1.59
C GLU A 260 -20.25 -13.82 2.66
N PRO A 261 -20.63 -13.68 3.95
CA PRO A 261 -19.66 -13.58 5.03
C PRO A 261 -18.74 -14.80 5.05
N SER A 262 -17.44 -14.58 5.21
CA SER A 262 -16.43 -15.63 5.32
C SER A 262 -16.59 -16.33 6.68
N PRO A 263 -16.93 -17.63 6.72
CA PRO A 263 -17.20 -18.32 7.99
C PRO A 263 -15.99 -18.34 8.93
N GLU A 264 -14.79 -18.48 8.36
CA GLU A 264 -13.54 -18.48 9.12
C GLU A 264 -13.28 -17.13 9.79
N GLN A 265 -13.41 -16.04 9.02
CA GLN A 265 -13.21 -14.68 9.52
C GLN A 265 -14.28 -14.32 10.55
N GLN A 266 -15.55 -14.66 10.27
CA GLN A 266 -16.65 -14.42 11.19
C GLN A 266 -16.41 -15.14 12.52
N ALA A 267 -16.08 -16.43 12.50
CA ALA A 267 -15.82 -17.19 13.71
C ALA A 267 -14.63 -16.63 14.52
N ALA A 268 -13.57 -16.15 13.87
CA ALA A 268 -12.44 -15.53 14.56
C ALA A 268 -12.85 -14.25 15.29
N TRP A 269 -13.64 -13.40 14.63
CA TRP A 269 -14.14 -12.17 15.25
C TRP A 269 -15.20 -12.40 16.31
N ASP A 270 -16.07 -13.40 16.16
CA ASP A 270 -17.07 -13.73 17.17
C ASP A 270 -16.40 -14.23 18.47
N THR A 271 -15.37 -15.08 18.37
CA THR A 271 -14.54 -15.48 19.51
C THR A 271 -13.89 -14.26 20.17
N PHE A 272 -13.25 -13.40 19.37
CA PHE A 272 -12.57 -12.21 19.89
C PHE A 272 -13.53 -11.24 20.57
N LEU A 273 -14.69 -10.97 19.96
CA LEU A 273 -15.70 -10.06 20.52
C LEU A 273 -16.32 -10.61 21.80
N GLY A 274 -16.48 -11.93 21.92
CA GLY A 274 -16.88 -12.58 23.17
C GLY A 274 -15.96 -12.19 24.33
N LEU A 275 -14.64 -12.35 24.14
CA LEU A 275 -13.63 -11.97 25.15
C LEU A 275 -13.54 -10.46 25.36
N ALA A 276 -13.62 -9.67 24.29
CA ALA A 276 -13.51 -8.22 24.37
C ALA A 276 -14.64 -7.57 25.22
N ARG A 277 -15.83 -8.20 25.26
CA ARG A 277 -16.96 -7.76 26.09
C ARG A 277 -16.70 -7.92 27.59
N GLU A 278 -15.89 -8.89 27.99
CA GLU A 278 -15.50 -9.11 29.39
C GLU A 278 -14.34 -8.20 29.83
N GLY A 279 -13.71 -7.52 28.87
CA GLY A 279 -12.50 -6.75 29.07
C GLY A 279 -11.26 -7.64 28.96
N MET A 280 -10.29 -7.21 28.15
CA MET A 280 -9.10 -8.01 27.87
C MET A 280 -7.89 -7.16 27.52
N ARG A 281 -6.73 -7.79 27.44
CA ARG A 281 -5.52 -7.17 26.89
C ARG A 281 -5.07 -7.93 25.64
N LEU A 282 -4.75 -7.19 24.58
CA LEU A 282 -4.19 -7.71 23.34
C LEU A 282 -2.91 -6.93 23.05
N GLY A 283 -1.76 -7.60 23.05
CA GLY A 283 -0.47 -6.96 22.89
C GLY A 283 -0.26 -5.88 23.96
N GLU A 284 -0.13 -4.64 23.51
CA GLU A 284 0.05 -3.44 24.34
C GLU A 284 -1.27 -2.68 24.59
N VAL A 285 -2.41 -3.17 24.10
CA VAL A 285 -3.71 -2.52 24.22
C VAL A 285 -4.57 -3.15 25.31
N LEU A 286 -5.16 -2.30 26.14
CA LEU A 286 -6.25 -2.64 27.04
C LEU A 286 -7.58 -2.34 26.34
N ILE A 287 -8.46 -3.34 26.30
CA ILE A 287 -9.79 -3.27 25.70
C ILE A 287 -10.81 -3.43 26.82
N ARG A 288 -11.80 -2.55 26.85
CA ARG A 288 -12.98 -2.66 27.73
C ARG A 288 -14.23 -2.38 26.92
N GLN A 289 -15.35 -2.86 27.41
CA GLN A 289 -16.66 -2.54 26.87
C GLN A 289 -17.48 -1.88 27.98
N ASP A 290 -18.16 -0.79 27.64
CA ASP A 290 -19.09 -0.09 28.52
C ASP A 290 -20.30 0.39 27.72
N VAL A 291 -21.51 0.02 28.16
CA VAL A 291 -22.81 0.40 27.56
C VAL A 291 -22.84 0.28 26.02
N GLY A 292 -22.31 -0.82 25.46
CA GLY A 292 -22.35 -1.08 24.01
C GLY A 292 -21.23 -0.42 23.20
N LEU A 293 -20.35 0.35 23.85
CA LEU A 293 -19.17 0.95 23.25
C LEU A 293 -17.90 0.23 23.71
N TYR A 294 -16.93 0.11 22.82
CA TYR A 294 -15.61 -0.42 23.13
C TYR A 294 -14.63 0.73 23.35
N THR A 295 -13.84 0.63 24.40
CA THR A 295 -12.72 1.55 24.65
C THR A 295 -11.40 0.84 24.46
N LEU A 296 -10.48 1.47 23.74
CA LEU A 296 -9.09 1.03 23.59
C LEU A 296 -8.17 2.08 24.21
N GLN A 297 -7.09 1.64 24.83
CA GLN A 297 -6.00 2.50 25.28
C GLN A 297 -4.73 1.66 25.41
N HIS A 298 -3.56 2.30 25.50
CA HIS A 298 -2.37 1.55 25.88
C HIS A 298 -2.55 0.97 27.29
N MET A 299 -2.16 -0.28 27.50
CA MET A 299 -2.27 -0.99 28.77
C MET A 299 -1.48 -0.34 29.93
N LEU A 300 -0.51 0.52 29.65
CA LEU A 300 0.28 1.28 30.62
C LEU A 300 -0.35 2.64 30.97
N ASP A 301 -1.43 3.00 30.28
CA ASP A 301 -2.25 4.18 30.57
C ASP A 301 -3.48 3.83 31.42
N GLU A 302 -3.56 2.59 31.92
CA GLU A 302 -4.62 2.16 32.83
C GLU A 302 -4.63 3.03 34.09
N GLY A 303 -5.78 3.63 34.39
CA GLY A 303 -5.95 4.52 35.55
C GLY A 303 -5.48 5.96 35.33
N LYS A 304 -5.07 6.35 34.12
CA LYS A 304 -4.77 7.75 33.80
C LYS A 304 -6.03 8.54 33.41
N ASP A 305 -6.17 9.75 33.93
CA ASP A 305 -7.35 10.59 33.70
C ASP A 305 -7.21 11.53 32.49
N GLN A 306 -5.98 11.88 32.09
CA GLN A 306 -5.72 12.80 30.98
C GLN A 306 -5.14 12.06 29.77
N LEU A 307 -6.03 11.58 28.90
CA LEU A 307 -5.68 10.92 27.63
C LEU A 307 -6.34 11.64 26.47
N GLN A 308 -5.63 11.74 25.34
CA GLN A 308 -6.22 12.26 24.10
C GLN A 308 -7.30 11.28 23.60
N VAL A 309 -8.51 11.78 23.39
CA VAL A 309 -9.66 10.95 23.00
C VAL A 309 -9.81 10.90 21.48
N PHE A 310 -9.96 9.69 20.95
CA PHE A 310 -10.19 9.41 19.53
C PHE A 310 -11.55 8.72 19.33
N VAL A 311 -12.32 9.17 18.34
CA VAL A 311 -13.67 8.63 18.02
C VAL A 311 -13.83 8.23 16.56
N SER A 312 -12.78 8.39 15.73
CA SER A 312 -12.70 7.83 14.38
C SER A 312 -11.58 6.78 14.31
N PRO A 313 -11.85 5.60 13.70
CA PRO A 313 -10.81 4.59 13.46
C PRO A 313 -9.62 5.12 12.67
N GLU A 314 -9.85 6.02 11.71
CA GLU A 314 -8.83 6.62 10.85
C GLU A 314 -7.90 7.54 11.64
N SER A 315 -8.43 8.33 12.57
CA SER A 315 -7.59 9.14 13.46
C SER A 315 -6.73 8.26 14.40
N LEU A 316 -7.28 7.13 14.86
CA LEU A 316 -6.48 6.16 15.64
C LEU A 316 -5.41 5.50 14.77
N ARG A 317 -5.73 5.12 13.53
CA ARG A 317 -4.75 4.58 12.57
C ARG A 317 -3.56 5.53 12.40
N ASP A 318 -3.82 6.82 12.20
CA ASP A 318 -2.76 7.80 11.97
C ASP A 318 -1.87 7.96 13.20
N LEU A 319 -2.45 7.93 14.40
CA LEU A 319 -1.71 7.91 15.67
C LEU A 319 -0.81 6.67 15.79
N VAL A 320 -1.38 5.46 15.65
CA VAL A 320 -0.67 4.21 15.96
C VAL A 320 0.38 3.86 14.92
N ARG A 321 0.53 4.63 13.84
CA ARG A 321 1.60 4.46 12.85
C ARG A 321 2.90 5.13 13.26
N ILE A 322 2.92 5.91 14.33
CA ILE A 322 4.10 6.61 14.84
C ILE A 322 4.32 6.20 16.30
N SER A 323 5.58 5.95 16.70
CA SER A 323 5.94 5.63 18.08
C SER A 323 6.01 6.88 18.97
N ASP A 324 6.15 6.71 20.29
CA ASP A 324 6.44 7.81 21.23
C ASP A 324 7.73 8.58 20.85
N SER A 325 8.68 7.95 20.14
CA SER A 325 9.92 8.57 19.65
C SER A 325 9.76 9.34 18.32
N GLY A 326 8.56 9.36 17.74
CA GLY A 326 8.32 9.96 16.42
C GLY A 326 8.75 9.08 15.25
N GLU A 327 9.10 7.82 15.49
CA GLU A 327 9.54 6.89 14.44
C GLU A 327 8.35 6.19 13.80
N TYR A 328 8.47 5.92 12.50
CA TYR A 328 7.43 5.21 11.77
C TYR A 328 7.34 3.73 12.18
N ARG A 329 6.11 3.20 12.27
CA ARG A 329 5.80 1.82 12.68
C ARG A 329 5.28 0.98 11.50
N PRO A 330 6.14 0.49 10.59
CA PRO A 330 5.71 -0.36 9.47
C PRO A 330 5.30 -1.78 9.90
N VAL A 331 5.70 -2.21 11.09
CA VAL A 331 5.31 -3.48 11.72
C VAL A 331 4.59 -3.14 13.02
N HIS A 332 3.29 -3.36 13.03
CA HIS A 332 2.40 -2.86 14.07
C HIS A 332 2.49 -3.63 15.39
N THR A 333 3.14 -4.80 15.34
CA THR A 333 3.40 -5.67 16.51
C THR A 333 4.76 -5.47 17.15
N PHE A 334 5.55 -4.49 16.72
CA PHE A 334 6.68 -4.02 17.52
C PHE A 334 6.18 -3.39 18.83
N ARG A 335 6.95 -3.58 19.91
CA ARG A 335 6.67 -3.11 21.28
C ARG A 335 6.97 -1.61 21.43
N ASN A 336 6.29 -0.82 20.61
CA ASN A 336 6.47 0.62 20.48
C ASN A 336 5.16 1.33 20.15
N LEU A 337 4.02 0.74 20.54
CA LEU A 337 2.74 1.44 20.41
C LEU A 337 2.78 2.73 21.25
N PRO A 338 2.36 3.88 20.70
CA PRO A 338 2.41 5.14 21.44
C PRO A 338 1.46 5.11 22.65
N ARG A 339 1.75 5.93 23.65
CA ARG A 339 0.93 6.11 24.87
C ARG A 339 0.16 7.44 24.83
N GLY A 340 -0.65 7.71 25.85
CA GLY A 340 -1.34 8.99 26.03
C GLY A 340 -2.66 9.13 25.28
N TRP A 341 -3.25 8.03 24.84
CA TRP A 341 -4.49 8.03 24.05
C TRP A 341 -5.55 7.08 24.61
N LYS A 342 -6.80 7.41 24.32
CA LYS A 342 -7.97 6.57 24.54
C LYS A 342 -8.88 6.67 23.31
N ALA A 343 -9.35 5.55 22.79
CA ALA A 343 -10.27 5.53 21.66
C ALA A 343 -11.60 4.90 22.07
N VAL A 344 -12.72 5.39 21.53
CA VAL A 344 -14.08 4.94 21.89
C VAL A 344 -14.89 4.70 20.60
N PHE A 345 -15.43 3.49 20.45
CA PHE A 345 -16.08 3.06 19.20
C PHE A 345 -17.32 2.20 19.42
N ASN A 346 -18.26 2.25 18.47
CA ASN A 346 -19.26 1.19 18.31
C ASN A 346 -18.58 -0.11 17.80
N GLU A 347 -19.30 -1.24 17.74
CA GLU A 347 -18.71 -2.52 17.31
C GLU A 347 -18.12 -2.48 15.89
N GLN A 348 -18.76 -1.80 14.94
CA GLN A 348 -18.30 -1.72 13.55
C GLN A 348 -16.96 -0.98 13.45
N ASP A 349 -16.85 0.16 14.11
CA ASP A 349 -15.64 0.97 14.14
C ASP A 349 -14.57 0.33 15.02
N PHE A 350 -14.96 -0.38 16.08
CA PHE A 350 -14.05 -1.17 16.92
C PHE A 350 -13.33 -2.26 16.11
N ARG A 351 -14.05 -3.00 15.25
CA ARG A 351 -13.44 -3.99 14.37
C ARG A 351 -12.36 -3.36 13.49
N ARG A 352 -12.68 -2.22 12.85
CA ARG A 352 -11.72 -1.50 11.99
C ARG A 352 -10.52 -0.97 12.79
N ALA A 353 -10.78 -0.38 13.95
CA ALA A 353 -9.75 0.12 14.85
C ALA A 353 -8.76 -0.97 15.25
N ILE A 354 -9.25 -2.16 15.65
CA ILE A 354 -8.38 -3.28 15.98
C ILE A 354 -7.57 -3.76 14.76
N SER A 355 -8.16 -3.79 13.56
CA SER A 355 -7.42 -4.11 12.34
C SER A 355 -6.33 -3.07 12.02
N TYR A 356 -6.50 -1.80 12.41
CA TYR A 356 -5.45 -0.79 12.29
C TYR A 356 -4.38 -0.91 13.36
N VAL A 357 -4.73 -1.25 14.59
CA VAL A 357 -3.75 -1.46 15.66
C VAL A 357 -2.93 -2.72 15.44
N TYR A 358 -3.57 -3.84 15.11
CA TYR A 358 -2.93 -5.15 14.96
C TYR A 358 -3.50 -5.93 13.77
N PRO A 359 -3.04 -5.62 12.53
CA PRO A 359 -3.45 -6.33 11.32
C PRO A 359 -3.27 -7.85 11.41
N SER A 360 -4.30 -8.60 11.00
CA SER A 360 -4.39 -10.07 10.95
C SER A 360 -4.20 -10.85 12.26
N VAL A 361 -3.96 -10.18 13.39
CA VAL A 361 -3.59 -10.86 14.63
C VAL A 361 -4.70 -11.77 15.15
N ILE A 362 -5.96 -11.34 15.03
CA ILE A 362 -7.13 -12.14 15.45
C ILE A 362 -7.26 -13.38 14.57
N GLU A 363 -7.24 -13.20 13.25
CA GLU A 363 -7.43 -14.26 12.27
C GLU A 363 -6.31 -15.31 12.38
N ASP A 364 -5.05 -14.86 12.44
CA ASP A 364 -3.88 -15.74 12.55
C ASP A 364 -3.90 -16.54 13.86
N THR A 365 -4.33 -15.91 14.96
CA THR A 365 -4.38 -16.57 16.28
C THR A 365 -5.52 -17.59 16.37
N CYS A 366 -6.70 -17.27 15.82
CA CYS A 366 -7.81 -18.21 15.76
C CYS A 366 -7.46 -19.45 14.90
N LEU A 367 -6.81 -19.23 13.75
CA LEU A 367 -6.29 -20.31 12.92
C LEU A 367 -5.23 -21.15 13.66
N TYR A 368 -4.38 -20.50 14.45
CA TYR A 368 -3.35 -21.18 15.24
C TYR A 368 -3.96 -22.12 16.28
N GLN A 369 -4.91 -21.64 17.08
CA GLN A 369 -5.58 -22.45 18.10
C GLN A 369 -6.34 -23.64 17.51
N LYS A 370 -6.85 -23.51 16.28
CA LYS A 370 -7.51 -24.61 15.55
C LYS A 370 -6.54 -25.58 14.87
N GLY A 371 -5.23 -25.35 14.95
CA GLY A 371 -4.21 -26.15 14.25
C GLY A 371 -4.26 -26.01 12.72
N ALA A 372 -4.95 -24.99 12.21
CA ALA A 372 -5.17 -24.76 10.78
C ALA A 372 -4.20 -23.70 10.18
N LEU A 373 -3.44 -23.01 11.03
CA LEU A 373 -2.50 -21.98 10.59
C LEU A 373 -1.36 -22.57 9.76
N ARG A 374 -1.26 -22.16 8.50
CA ARG A 374 -0.16 -22.55 7.60
C ARG A 374 1.05 -21.65 7.79
N VAL A 375 2.04 -22.14 8.52
CA VAL A 375 3.33 -21.46 8.73
C VAL A 375 4.18 -21.56 7.46
N THR A 376 4.76 -20.44 7.02
CA THR A 376 5.64 -20.39 5.85
C THR A 376 7.11 -20.30 6.30
N PRO A 377 7.94 -21.31 6.01
CA PRO A 377 9.34 -21.31 6.45
C PRO A 377 10.17 -20.27 5.70
N TRP A 378 11.25 -19.80 6.34
CA TRP A 378 12.17 -18.79 5.77
C TRP A 378 12.59 -19.09 4.33
N ILE A 379 12.95 -20.34 4.02
CA ILE A 379 13.43 -20.72 2.69
C ILE A 379 12.36 -20.44 1.61
N SER A 380 11.08 -20.67 1.92
CA SER A 380 9.98 -20.35 1.01
C SER A 380 9.85 -18.84 0.82
N THR A 381 9.93 -18.08 1.91
CA THR A 381 9.92 -16.60 1.85
C THR A 381 11.08 -16.06 1.02
N ALA A 382 12.30 -16.53 1.26
CA ALA A 382 13.52 -16.09 0.60
C ALA A 382 13.49 -16.39 -0.91
N ARG A 383 13.05 -17.60 -1.30
CA ARG A 383 12.95 -18.02 -2.71
C ARG A 383 12.00 -17.15 -3.53
N ARG A 384 10.97 -16.57 -2.90
CA ARG A 384 10.09 -15.63 -3.59
C ARG A 384 10.76 -14.30 -3.86
N GLN A 385 11.80 -13.92 -3.14
CA GLN A 385 12.42 -12.60 -3.28
C GLN A 385 13.20 -12.47 -4.59
N THR A 386 13.16 -11.28 -5.18
CA THR A 386 13.70 -10.97 -6.50
C THR A 386 14.38 -9.60 -6.52
N GLY A 387 15.10 -9.28 -7.60
CA GLY A 387 15.83 -8.01 -7.74
C GLY A 387 16.87 -7.83 -6.64
N ILE A 388 16.87 -6.65 -6.00
CA ILE A 388 17.81 -6.37 -4.90
C ILE A 388 17.67 -7.32 -3.71
N TYR A 389 16.50 -7.94 -3.54
CA TYR A 389 16.20 -8.85 -2.44
C TYR A 389 16.56 -10.30 -2.74
N THR A 390 16.94 -10.68 -3.96
CA THR A 390 17.41 -12.05 -4.28
C THR A 390 18.57 -12.49 -3.37
N ARG A 391 19.39 -11.54 -2.92
CA ARG A 391 20.52 -11.78 -2.00
C ARG A 391 20.14 -12.49 -0.71
N VAL A 392 18.90 -12.34 -0.21
CA VAL A 392 18.48 -13.03 1.02
C VAL A 392 18.47 -14.56 0.88
N GLN A 393 18.45 -15.07 -0.35
CA GLN A 393 18.55 -16.51 -0.63
C GLN A 393 19.93 -17.10 -0.28
N GLN A 394 20.95 -16.25 -0.16
CA GLN A 394 22.32 -16.64 0.22
C GLN A 394 22.54 -16.64 1.74
N ALA A 395 21.58 -16.12 2.52
CA ALA A 395 21.69 -16.08 3.97
C ALA A 395 21.64 -17.51 4.56
N THR A 396 22.62 -17.85 5.40
CA THR A 396 22.59 -19.11 6.16
C THR A 396 21.52 -19.04 7.26
N LEU A 397 21.07 -20.18 7.77
CA LEU A 397 20.13 -20.20 8.90
C LEU A 397 20.69 -19.47 10.14
N LYS A 398 22.02 -19.50 10.34
CA LYS A 398 22.68 -18.74 11.41
C LYS A 398 22.60 -17.23 11.19
N ASP A 399 22.76 -16.76 9.95
CA ASP A 399 22.59 -15.34 9.62
C ASP A 399 21.15 -14.90 9.89
N VAL A 400 20.17 -15.72 9.48
CA VAL A 400 18.74 -15.46 9.69
C VAL A 400 18.39 -15.44 11.18
N ASP A 401 18.89 -16.39 11.97
CA ASP A 401 18.68 -16.41 13.42
C ASP A 401 19.24 -15.15 14.09
N GLN A 402 20.48 -14.79 13.77
CA GLN A 402 21.16 -13.65 14.35
C GLN A 402 20.41 -12.35 14.08
N VAL A 403 20.00 -12.13 12.83
CA VAL A 403 19.28 -10.92 12.42
C VAL A 403 17.87 -10.92 13.02
N SER A 404 17.14 -12.03 12.88
CA SER A 404 15.76 -12.11 13.36
C SER A 404 15.67 -12.05 14.89
N LYS A 405 16.62 -12.56 15.67
CA LYS A 405 16.63 -12.39 17.13
C LYS A 405 16.69 -10.92 17.56
N LYS A 406 17.48 -10.11 16.86
CA LYS A 406 17.58 -8.66 17.16
C LYS A 406 16.28 -7.93 16.86
N ILE A 407 15.67 -8.22 15.71
CA ILE A 407 14.45 -7.53 15.26
C ILE A 407 13.23 -8.07 16.01
N CYS A 408 13.05 -9.39 16.01
CA CYS A 408 11.89 -10.04 16.59
C CYS A 408 11.92 -10.07 18.12
N GLY A 409 13.08 -9.88 18.77
CA GLY A 409 13.16 -9.67 20.21
C GLY A 409 12.39 -8.42 20.69
N PHE A 410 12.15 -7.48 19.78
CA PHE A 410 11.32 -6.29 20.00
C PHE A 410 9.88 -6.46 19.51
N CYS A 411 9.52 -7.60 18.95
CA CYS A 411 8.18 -7.89 18.43
C CYS A 411 7.35 -8.65 19.47
N LEU A 412 6.04 -8.47 19.44
CA LEU A 412 5.07 -9.27 20.21
C LEU A 412 4.89 -10.67 19.64
N LYS A 413 5.26 -10.91 18.37
CA LYS A 413 4.99 -12.18 17.68
C LYS A 413 6.12 -13.21 17.90
N SER A 414 5.75 -14.46 18.17
CA SER A 414 6.67 -15.62 18.23
C SER A 414 6.94 -16.20 16.83
N ARG A 415 8.21 -16.43 16.47
CA ARG A 415 8.63 -16.82 15.10
C ARG A 415 8.33 -18.30 14.81
N LEU A 416 7.06 -18.65 14.60
CA LEU A 416 6.67 -20.01 14.23
C LEU A 416 7.38 -20.46 12.94
N TRP A 417 7.57 -19.54 11.99
CA TRP A 417 8.32 -19.76 10.75
C TRP A 417 9.81 -20.11 10.93
N TYR A 418 10.37 -19.82 12.10
CA TYR A 418 11.73 -20.16 12.49
C TYR A 418 11.80 -21.34 13.49
N GLY A 419 10.65 -21.82 13.98
CA GLY A 419 10.55 -22.94 14.92
C GLY A 419 10.40 -22.54 16.40
N ASP A 420 10.11 -21.27 16.71
CA ASP A 420 9.76 -20.88 18.08
C ASP A 420 8.45 -21.58 18.50
N THR A 421 8.36 -22.04 19.75
CA THR A 421 7.13 -22.63 20.30
C THR A 421 6.20 -21.57 20.90
N LEU A 422 4.89 -21.80 20.81
CA LEU A 422 3.86 -20.93 21.38
C LEU A 422 2.81 -21.84 22.05
N TYR A 423 2.71 -21.82 23.38
CA TYR A 423 1.80 -22.75 24.08
C TYR A 423 0.42 -22.16 24.36
N GLN A 424 0.37 -20.85 24.48
CA GLN A 424 -0.82 -20.05 24.77
C GLN A 424 -0.81 -18.83 23.86
N THR A 425 -1.96 -18.18 23.75
CA THR A 425 -2.16 -16.98 22.95
C THR A 425 -2.84 -15.89 23.77
N PHE A 426 -3.03 -14.71 23.17
CA PHE A 426 -3.84 -13.67 23.80
C PHE A 426 -5.30 -14.09 24.02
N LEU A 427 -5.83 -15.04 23.22
CA LEU A 427 -7.17 -15.60 23.43
C LEU A 427 -7.23 -16.50 24.68
N ASP A 428 -6.07 -16.97 25.17
CA ASP A 428 -5.92 -17.73 26.41
C ASP A 428 -5.57 -16.83 27.61
N GLY A 429 -5.67 -15.50 27.45
CA GLY A 429 -5.37 -14.52 28.48
C GLY A 429 -3.90 -14.12 28.60
N VAL A 430 -3.03 -14.50 27.66
CA VAL A 430 -1.61 -14.09 27.63
C VAL A 430 -1.40 -12.97 26.60
N PRO A 431 -1.41 -11.68 26.99
CA PRO A 431 -1.64 -10.58 26.04
C PRO A 431 -0.57 -10.48 24.94
N GLY A 432 0.68 -10.76 25.27
CA GLY A 432 1.82 -10.68 24.35
C GLY A 432 2.10 -11.96 23.56
N ALA A 433 1.23 -12.97 23.60
CA ALA A 433 1.45 -14.25 22.93
C ALA A 433 0.71 -14.28 21.58
N ILE A 434 1.43 -13.93 20.51
CA ILE A 434 0.89 -13.79 19.15
C ILE A 434 1.71 -14.66 18.17
N PRO A 435 1.09 -15.46 17.28
CA PRO A 435 1.82 -16.23 16.29
C PRO A 435 2.40 -15.36 15.16
N CYS A 436 3.67 -15.57 14.81
CA CYS A 436 4.28 -15.04 13.57
C CYS A 436 4.33 -16.14 12.52
N VAL A 437 3.48 -16.02 11.50
CA VAL A 437 3.25 -17.07 10.49
C VAL A 437 4.35 -17.14 9.43
N GLU A 438 5.03 -16.01 9.18
CA GLU A 438 6.05 -15.87 8.14
C GLU A 438 6.97 -14.68 8.45
N ALA A 439 8.23 -14.73 8.02
CA ALA A 439 9.15 -13.60 8.14
C ALA A 439 8.60 -12.35 7.40
N CYS A 440 8.46 -11.25 8.14
CA CYS A 440 7.93 -9.99 7.59
C CYS A 440 8.96 -9.28 6.68
N THR A 441 8.50 -8.30 5.91
CA THR A 441 9.36 -7.56 4.97
C THR A 441 10.48 -6.80 5.67
N TYR A 442 10.30 -6.40 6.93
CA TYR A 442 11.35 -5.77 7.73
C TYR A 442 12.52 -6.74 7.98
N VAL A 443 12.24 -7.99 8.39
CA VAL A 443 13.27 -9.04 8.56
C VAL A 443 13.95 -9.33 7.22
N ILE A 444 13.21 -9.39 6.12
CA ILE A 444 13.78 -9.60 4.77
C ILE A 444 14.78 -8.49 4.41
N SER A 445 14.40 -7.22 4.64
CA SER A 445 15.28 -6.06 4.39
C SER A 445 16.56 -6.12 5.23
N GLU A 446 16.44 -6.40 6.53
CA GLU A 446 17.60 -6.44 7.42
C GLU A 446 18.51 -7.64 7.16
N VAL A 447 17.96 -8.80 6.79
CA VAL A 447 18.76 -9.95 6.37
C VAL A 447 19.53 -9.62 5.09
N ARG A 448 18.91 -8.91 4.14
CA ARG A 448 19.60 -8.44 2.93
C ARG A 448 20.79 -7.54 3.30
N GLU A 449 20.58 -6.55 4.16
CA GLU A 449 21.65 -5.63 4.59
C GLU A 449 22.78 -6.36 5.32
N HIS A 450 22.44 -7.34 6.17
CA HIS A 450 23.43 -8.20 6.82
C HIS A 450 24.28 -9.00 5.83
N VAL A 451 23.65 -9.63 4.83
CA VAL A 451 24.36 -10.37 3.78
C VAL A 451 25.31 -9.44 3.00
N VAL A 452 24.83 -8.26 2.59
CA VAL A 452 25.66 -7.27 1.88
C VAL A 452 26.87 -6.85 2.71
N ARG A 453 26.70 -6.57 4.01
CA ARG A 453 27.82 -6.21 4.90
C ARG A 453 28.83 -7.34 5.05
N LYS A 454 28.36 -8.58 5.14
CA LYS A 454 29.22 -9.78 5.25
C LYS A 454 30.06 -10.00 3.99
N GLU A 455 29.45 -9.84 2.81
CA GLU A 455 30.17 -9.91 1.52
C GLU A 455 31.26 -8.83 1.42
N LEU A 456 30.94 -7.59 1.79
CA LEU A 456 31.89 -6.48 1.78
C LEU A 456 33.06 -6.69 2.77
N ALA A 457 32.81 -7.30 3.93
CA ALA A 457 33.85 -7.65 4.88
C ALA A 457 34.80 -8.71 4.31
N GLN A 458 34.26 -9.78 3.69
CA GLN A 458 35.05 -10.84 3.08
C GLN A 458 35.91 -10.34 1.91
N GLN A 459 35.43 -9.37 1.14
CA GLN A 459 36.20 -8.73 0.06
C GLN A 459 37.38 -7.90 0.58
N LYS A 460 37.25 -7.26 1.75
CA LYS A 460 38.33 -6.50 2.38
C LYS A 460 39.42 -7.40 3.01
N GLU A 461 39.05 -8.60 3.42
CA GLU A 461 39.97 -9.58 4.04
C GLU A 461 40.77 -10.41 3.02
N THR A 462 40.52 -10.26 1.71
CA THR A 462 41.26 -10.95 0.65
C THR A 462 42.23 -9.97 -0.03
N PRO A 463 43.54 -9.94 0.30
CA PRO A 463 44.50 -9.13 -0.45
C PRO A 463 44.65 -9.72 -1.86
N ALA A 464 44.81 -8.85 -2.86
CA ALA A 464 45.01 -9.22 -4.26
C ALA A 464 46.12 -10.28 -4.43
N GLN A 465 45.74 -11.55 -4.54
CA GLN A 465 46.58 -12.60 -5.13
C GLN A 465 46.50 -12.48 -6.66
N SER A 466 47.08 -11.41 -7.21
CA SER A 466 47.34 -11.29 -8.65
C SER A 466 48.48 -10.30 -8.90
N ALA A 467 49.69 -10.69 -8.49
CA ALA A 467 50.94 -10.18 -9.04
C ALA A 467 52.06 -11.20 -8.74
N ARG A 468 52.05 -12.33 -9.44
CA ARG A 468 53.25 -13.11 -9.76
C ARG A 468 53.07 -13.79 -11.10
#